data_AF-A0A6B0T1T2-F1
#
_entry.id   AF-A0A6B0T1T2-F1
#
_cell.length_a   1.000
_cell.length_b   1.000
_cell.length_c   1.000
_cell.angle_alpha   90.00
_cell.angle_beta   90.00
_cell.angle_gamma   90.00
#
_symmetry.space_group_name_H-M   'P 1'
#
loop_
_entity.id
_entity.type
_entity.pdbx_description
1 polymer ?
#
loop_
_entity_poly.entity_id
_entity_poly.type
_entity_poly.pdbx_seq_one_letter_code
_entity_poly.pdbx_strand_id
1 'polypeptide(L)'
;MVLESLMGNIAVFMLVAGAGLIIAEAFAPGAHFFVAGTGILAAGIVGVLLPAAIPAPLILTIMAVVVLATSVGTLYAYRELDLYGGQGQGKTSDSDSLRGKSGRVTERVTPTDGQVKLDEGGFNPYYEARSFDDELPEGTEVIVVDPGGGNVLTVESVDNVKDEIDRELEREAEAEQA
;
A
#
# COMPACT_ATOMS: atom_id res chain seq x y z
N MET A 1 44.50 -13.34 -16.21
CA MET A 1 44.22 -13.02 -17.63
C MET A 1 42.77 -12.59 -17.84
N VAL A 2 41.75 -13.45 -17.77
CA VAL A 2 40.35 -13.06 -18.04
C VAL A 2 39.81 -11.98 -17.09
N LEU A 3 40.01 -12.15 -15.77
CA LEU A 3 39.55 -11.18 -14.77
C LEU A 3 40.23 -9.81 -14.90
N GLU A 4 41.48 -9.80 -15.32
CA GLU A 4 42.29 -8.60 -15.51
C GLU A 4 41.85 -7.84 -16.76
N SER A 5 41.55 -8.55 -17.85
CA SER A 5 40.91 -7.97 -19.04
C SER A 5 39.51 -7.43 -18.75
N LEU A 6 38.75 -8.09 -17.86
CA LEU A 6 37.43 -7.63 -17.43
C LEU A 6 37.53 -6.32 -16.65
N MET A 7 38.38 -6.25 -15.62
CA MET A 7 38.56 -5.05 -14.81
C MET A 7 39.27 -3.92 -15.56
N GLY A 8 40.06 -4.24 -16.59
CA GLY A 8 40.73 -3.24 -17.44
C GLY A 8 39.80 -2.51 -18.40
N ASN A 9 38.60 -3.04 -18.66
CA ASN A 9 37.60 -2.40 -19.52
C ASN A 9 36.34 -2.04 -18.70
N ILE A 10 36.20 -0.76 -18.38
CA ILE A 10 35.10 -0.26 -17.53
C ILE A 10 33.71 -0.60 -18.09
N ALA A 11 33.53 -0.60 -19.42
CA ALA A 11 32.23 -0.91 -20.02
C ALA A 11 31.87 -2.40 -19.85
N VAL A 12 32.84 -3.29 -20.08
CA VAL A 12 32.66 -4.74 -19.88
C VAL A 12 32.49 -5.06 -18.39
N PHE A 13 33.27 -4.42 -17.53
CA PHE A 13 33.11 -4.54 -16.08
C PHE A 13 31.70 -4.13 -15.64
N MET A 14 31.22 -2.97 -16.08
CA MET A 14 29.85 -2.52 -15.77
C MET A 14 28.80 -3.48 -16.33
N LEU A 15 28.97 -4.00 -17.53
CA LEU A 15 28.05 -5.00 -18.10
C LEU A 15 27.91 -6.22 -17.18
N VAL A 16 29.03 -6.80 -16.76
CA VAL A 16 29.05 -8.00 -15.92
C VAL A 16 28.59 -7.69 -14.49
N ALA A 17 29.02 -6.57 -13.91
CA ALA A 17 28.62 -6.15 -12.58
C ALA A 17 27.11 -5.86 -12.52
N GLY A 18 26.55 -5.18 -13.51
CA GLY A 18 25.12 -4.91 -13.61
C GLY A 18 24.29 -6.18 -13.73
N ALA A 19 24.73 -7.12 -14.59
CA ALA A 19 24.11 -8.44 -14.67
C ALA A 19 24.19 -9.20 -13.33
N GLY A 20 25.34 -9.16 -12.66
CA GLY A 20 25.54 -9.75 -11.34
C GLY A 20 24.62 -9.17 -10.27
N LEU A 21 24.40 -7.86 -10.26
CA LEU A 21 23.47 -7.19 -9.35
C LEU A 21 22.01 -7.62 -9.60
N ILE A 22 21.59 -7.71 -10.86
CA ILE A 22 20.24 -8.20 -11.21
C ILE A 22 20.05 -9.66 -10.77
N ILE A 23 21.07 -10.50 -10.94
CA ILE A 23 21.04 -11.89 -10.47
C ILE A 23 21.02 -11.94 -8.93
N ALA A 24 21.80 -11.10 -8.26
CA ALA A 24 21.85 -11.04 -6.80
C ALA A 24 20.48 -10.70 -6.18
N GLU A 25 19.74 -9.80 -6.82
CA GLU A 25 18.36 -9.47 -6.44
C GLU A 25 17.44 -10.70 -6.40
N ALA A 26 17.64 -11.66 -7.31
CA ALA A 26 16.79 -12.85 -7.39
C ALA A 26 16.87 -13.74 -6.13
N PHE A 27 17.95 -13.63 -5.33
CA PHE A 27 18.11 -14.36 -4.08
C PHE A 27 17.46 -13.65 -2.88
N ALA A 28 17.33 -12.32 -2.94
CA ALA A 28 16.77 -11.50 -1.87
C ALA A 28 15.95 -10.35 -2.48
N PRO A 29 14.67 -10.58 -2.81
CA PRO A 29 13.84 -9.59 -3.48
C PRO A 29 13.55 -8.37 -2.57
N GLY A 30 13.83 -7.17 -3.07
CA GLY A 30 13.65 -5.87 -2.42
C GLY A 30 13.78 -4.64 -3.35
N ALA A 31 13.95 -4.85 -4.66
CA ALA A 31 14.16 -3.88 -5.74
C ALA A 31 15.43 -3.01 -5.67
N HIS A 32 16.26 -3.16 -4.63
CA HIS A 32 17.44 -2.31 -4.43
C HIS A 32 18.55 -2.60 -5.45
N PHE A 33 18.92 -3.86 -5.65
CA PHE A 33 19.96 -4.25 -6.61
C PHE A 33 19.43 -4.24 -8.04
N PHE A 34 18.14 -4.46 -8.24
CA PHE A 34 17.55 -4.37 -9.57
C PHE A 34 17.69 -2.96 -10.18
N VAL A 35 17.31 -1.92 -9.43
CA VAL A 35 17.37 -0.52 -9.92
C VAL A 35 18.79 -0.09 -10.25
N ALA A 36 19.75 -0.37 -9.36
CA ALA A 36 21.16 -0.07 -9.62
C ALA A 36 21.73 -0.96 -10.75
N GLY A 37 21.34 -2.23 -10.77
CA GLY A 37 21.79 -3.24 -11.73
C GLY A 37 21.37 -2.93 -13.16
N THR A 38 20.11 -2.52 -13.40
CA THR A 38 19.64 -2.13 -14.74
C THR A 38 20.37 -0.89 -15.25
N GLY A 39 20.61 0.11 -14.39
CA GLY A 39 21.36 1.31 -14.76
C GLY A 39 22.80 1.02 -15.15
N ILE A 40 23.50 0.24 -14.33
CA ILE A 40 24.89 -0.16 -14.59
C ILE A 40 24.99 -1.07 -15.82
N LEU A 41 24.06 -2.03 -15.99
CA LEU A 41 24.00 -2.91 -17.15
C LEU A 41 23.78 -2.12 -18.43
N ALA A 42 22.79 -1.22 -18.47
CA ALA A 42 22.49 -0.38 -19.63
C ALA A 42 23.68 0.51 -20.01
N ALA A 43 24.36 1.11 -19.03
CA ALA A 43 25.57 1.87 -19.27
C ALA A 43 26.72 1.01 -19.81
N GLY A 44 26.87 -0.22 -19.32
CA GLY A 44 27.82 -1.19 -19.86
C GLY A 44 27.54 -1.53 -21.33
N ILE A 45 26.27 -1.77 -21.69
CA ILE A 45 25.84 -2.01 -23.08
C ILE A 45 26.19 -0.80 -23.95
N VAL A 46 25.80 0.40 -23.53
CA VAL A 46 26.10 1.63 -24.28
C VAL A 46 27.61 1.83 -24.42
N GLY A 47 28.39 1.62 -23.36
CA GLY A 47 29.84 1.74 -23.38
C GLY A 47 30.52 0.79 -24.36
N VAL A 48 29.99 -0.42 -24.55
CA VAL A 48 30.49 -1.40 -25.54
C VAL A 48 30.11 -1.01 -26.97
N LEU A 49 28.94 -0.40 -27.16
CA LEU A 49 28.43 -0.02 -28.48
C LEU A 49 28.99 1.31 -29.01
N LEU A 50 29.51 2.17 -28.12
CA LEU A 50 30.07 3.46 -28.53
C LEU A 50 31.39 3.28 -29.30
N PRO A 51 31.58 4.02 -30.41
CA PRO A 51 32.79 3.91 -31.21
C PRO A 51 34.01 4.49 -30.49
N ALA A 52 35.17 3.86 -30.67
CA ALA A 52 36.44 4.27 -30.09
C ALA A 52 36.95 5.66 -30.55
N ALA A 53 36.32 6.24 -31.58
CA ALA A 53 36.61 7.60 -32.05
C ALA A 53 36.11 8.68 -31.08
N ILE A 54 35.22 8.34 -30.13
CA ILE A 54 34.71 9.28 -29.13
C ILE A 54 35.75 9.45 -28.01
N PRO A 55 36.03 10.68 -27.55
CA PRO A 55 36.93 10.91 -26.43
C PRO A 55 36.47 10.18 -25.15
N ALA A 56 37.39 9.53 -24.45
CA ALA A 56 37.09 8.77 -23.23
C ALA A 56 36.29 9.56 -22.17
N PRO A 57 36.57 10.85 -21.88
CA PRO A 57 35.77 11.62 -20.92
C PRO A 57 34.30 11.77 -21.35
N LEU A 58 34.04 11.87 -22.66
CA LEU A 58 32.69 11.98 -23.19
C LEU A 58 31.95 10.65 -23.10
N ILE A 59 32.63 9.53 -23.39
CA ILE A 59 32.08 8.18 -23.19
C ILE A 59 31.64 7.99 -21.73
N LEU A 60 32.51 8.34 -20.77
CA LEU A 60 32.19 8.22 -19.35
C LEU A 60 31.01 9.10 -18.94
N THR A 61 30.92 10.31 -19.49
CA THR A 61 29.78 11.22 -19.24
C THR A 61 28.48 10.62 -19.76
N ILE A 62 28.49 10.09 -20.99
CA ILE A 62 27.32 9.43 -21.58
C ILE A 62 26.89 8.24 -20.72
N MET A 63 27.83 7.38 -20.34
CA MET A 63 27.55 6.22 -19.49
C MET A 63 26.96 6.64 -18.15
N ALA A 64 27.49 7.68 -17.49
CA ALA A 64 26.95 8.20 -16.23
C ALA A 64 25.50 8.69 -16.39
N VAL A 65 25.20 9.43 -17.47
CA VAL A 65 23.84 9.87 -17.77
C VAL A 65 22.91 8.67 -18.00
N VAL A 66 23.37 7.64 -18.70
CA VAL A 66 22.60 6.40 -18.94
C VAL A 66 22.31 5.68 -17.63
N VAL A 67 23.27 5.58 -16.70
CA VAL A 67 23.03 5.01 -15.36
C VAL A 67 21.91 5.76 -14.66
N LEU A 68 22.00 7.09 -14.58
CA LEU A 68 21.02 7.92 -13.88
C LEU A 68 19.63 7.82 -14.53
N ALA A 69 19.55 8.00 -15.85
CA ALA A 69 18.28 7.98 -16.58
C ALA A 69 17.59 6.62 -16.47
N THR A 70 18.35 5.53 -16.62
CA THR A 70 17.81 4.17 -16.53
C THR A 70 17.42 3.82 -15.09
N SER A 71 18.20 4.23 -14.10
CA SER A 71 17.87 3.97 -12.68
C SER A 71 16.61 4.72 -12.27
N VAL A 72 16.50 6.01 -12.63
CA VAL A 72 15.29 6.82 -12.37
C VAL A 72 14.09 6.27 -13.13
N GLY A 73 14.26 5.91 -14.41
CA GLY A 73 13.20 5.31 -15.23
C GLY A 73 12.74 3.96 -14.68
N THR A 74 13.68 3.13 -14.21
CA THR A 74 13.36 1.85 -13.55
C THR A 74 12.59 2.13 -12.27
N LEU A 75 13.09 3.01 -11.39
CA LEU A 75 12.39 3.36 -10.15
C LEU A 75 10.98 3.91 -10.41
N TYR A 76 10.83 4.76 -11.43
CA TYR A 76 9.53 5.28 -11.83
C TYR A 76 8.61 4.17 -12.33
N ALA A 77 9.07 3.28 -13.20
CA ALA A 77 8.30 2.13 -13.67
C ALA A 77 7.89 1.21 -12.50
N TYR A 78 8.77 0.98 -11.52
CA TYR A 78 8.44 0.21 -10.32
C TYR A 78 7.35 0.85 -9.48
N ARG A 79 7.31 2.19 -9.41
CA ARG A 79 6.26 2.95 -8.69
C ARG A 79 4.94 2.98 -9.45
N GLU A 80 5.00 3.22 -10.76
CA GLU A 80 3.81 3.38 -11.62
C GLU A 80 3.09 2.06 -11.86
N LEU A 81 3.85 0.97 -12.07
CA LEU A 81 3.28 -0.36 -12.33
C LEU A 81 2.83 -1.08 -11.05
N ASP A 82 2.86 -0.39 -9.91
CA ASP A 82 2.56 -0.93 -8.57
C ASP A 82 3.27 -2.27 -8.29
N LEU A 83 4.50 -2.44 -8.82
CA LEU A 83 5.33 -3.61 -8.54
C LEU A 83 5.75 -3.66 -7.04
N TYR A 84 5.59 -2.54 -6.33
CA TYR A 84 5.65 -2.42 -4.87
C TYR A 84 4.32 -2.67 -4.15
N GLY A 85 3.19 -2.69 -4.86
CA GLY A 85 1.84 -2.96 -4.36
C GLY A 85 1.63 -4.38 -3.83
N GLY A 86 2.66 -5.21 -3.86
CA GLY A 86 2.74 -6.47 -3.13
C GLY A 86 2.95 -6.31 -1.62
N GLN A 87 3.17 -5.09 -1.11
CA GLN A 87 3.12 -4.80 0.33
C GLN A 87 1.80 -4.12 0.74
N GLY A 88 0.69 -4.60 0.16
CA GLY A 88 -0.62 -4.58 0.81
C GLY A 88 -0.71 -5.43 2.10
N GLN A 89 0.41 -5.90 2.65
CA GLN A 89 0.50 -6.37 4.03
C GLN A 89 0.79 -5.17 4.94
N GLY A 90 -0.26 -4.46 5.33
CA GLY A 90 -0.17 -3.37 6.31
C GLY A 90 -0.93 -2.10 5.96
N LYS A 91 -1.58 -2.01 4.80
CA LYS A 91 -2.79 -1.19 4.74
C LYS A 91 -3.84 -1.95 5.53
N THR A 92 -4.05 -1.53 6.77
CA THR A 92 -5.29 -1.76 7.49
C THR A 92 -6.40 -1.60 6.46
N SER A 93 -7.23 -2.63 6.25
CA SER A 93 -8.50 -2.48 5.53
C SER A 93 -9.08 -1.17 6.01
N ASP A 94 -9.14 -0.20 5.10
CA ASP A 94 -9.35 1.22 5.42
C ASP A 94 -10.49 1.27 6.43
N SER A 95 -10.29 1.85 7.62
CA SER A 95 -11.32 1.82 8.68
C SER A 95 -12.65 2.31 8.12
N ASP A 96 -12.63 3.23 7.15
CA ASP A 96 -13.77 3.68 6.36
C ASP A 96 -14.62 2.56 5.71
N SER A 97 -14.02 1.43 5.32
CA SER A 97 -14.74 0.28 4.76
C SER A 97 -15.65 -0.45 5.75
N LEU A 98 -15.46 -0.22 7.05
CA LEU A 98 -16.29 -0.79 8.11
C LEU A 98 -17.54 0.06 8.38
N ARG A 99 -17.60 1.31 7.92
CA ARG A 99 -18.78 2.17 8.11
C ARG A 99 -20.01 1.55 7.44
N GLY A 100 -21.12 1.47 8.17
CA GLY A 100 -22.36 0.89 7.69
C GLY A 100 -22.41 -0.64 7.68
N LYS A 101 -21.37 -1.34 8.15
CA LYS A 101 -21.40 -2.80 8.33
C LYS A 101 -22.25 -3.16 9.56
N SER A 102 -22.99 -4.25 9.43
CA SER A 102 -23.75 -4.85 10.53
C SER A 102 -22.88 -5.78 11.37
N GLY A 103 -23.30 -5.96 12.62
CA GLY A 103 -22.71 -6.92 13.52
C GLY A 103 -23.60 -7.19 14.73
N ARG A 104 -23.04 -7.92 15.69
CA ARG A 104 -23.73 -8.29 16.92
C ARG A 104 -22.84 -8.05 18.13
N VAL A 105 -23.43 -7.53 19.20
CA VAL A 105 -22.75 -7.34 20.49
C VAL A 105 -22.38 -8.70 21.08
N THR A 106 -21.09 -8.89 21.39
CA THR A 106 -20.57 -10.10 22.05
C THR A 106 -20.26 -9.87 23.51
N GLU A 107 -19.98 -8.62 23.90
CA GLU A 107 -19.86 -8.18 25.29
C GLU A 107 -20.54 -6.83 25.41
N ARG A 108 -21.28 -6.59 26.52
CA ARG A 108 -22.07 -5.37 26.73
C ARG A 108 -21.28 -4.13 26.30
N VAL A 109 -21.86 -3.35 25.40
CA VAL A 109 -21.25 -2.12 24.88
C VAL A 109 -21.82 -0.92 25.63
N THR A 110 -20.91 -0.07 26.07
CA THR A 110 -21.16 1.20 26.77
C THR A 110 -20.45 2.32 26.01
N PRO A 111 -20.67 3.60 26.34
CA PRO A 111 -19.92 4.69 25.71
C PRO A 111 -18.41 4.63 25.94
N THR A 112 -17.94 3.79 26.87
CA THR A 112 -16.52 3.68 27.22
C THR A 112 -15.85 2.38 26.75
N ASP A 113 -16.57 1.27 26.72
CA ASP A 113 -16.02 -0.07 26.52
C ASP A 113 -17.07 -1.08 26.01
N GLY A 114 -16.62 -2.17 25.41
CA GLY A 114 -17.44 -3.28 24.92
C GLY A 114 -16.87 -3.96 23.69
N GLN A 115 -17.57 -4.99 23.20
CA GLN A 115 -17.12 -5.75 22.03
C GLN A 115 -18.27 -6.14 21.10
N VAL A 116 -18.00 -6.06 19.81
CA VAL A 116 -18.91 -6.52 18.76
C VAL A 116 -18.20 -7.49 17.82
N LYS A 117 -18.99 -8.35 17.20
CA LYS A 117 -18.58 -9.17 16.07
C LYS A 117 -19.27 -8.65 14.81
N LEU A 118 -18.50 -8.19 13.83
CA LEU A 118 -19.03 -7.79 12.52
C LEU A 118 -19.29 -8.99 11.62
N ASP A 119 -20.34 -8.92 10.80
CA ASP A 119 -20.66 -9.98 9.84
C ASP A 119 -19.60 -10.07 8.74
N GLU A 120 -19.04 -8.92 8.35
CA GLU A 120 -18.00 -8.78 7.31
C GLU A 120 -16.77 -8.01 7.84
N GLY A 121 -16.15 -8.51 8.91
CA GLY A 121 -14.98 -7.90 9.58
C GLY A 121 -13.60 -8.42 9.15
N GLY A 122 -13.49 -9.19 8.06
CA GLY A 122 -12.21 -9.75 7.61
C GLY A 122 -11.72 -10.95 8.43
N PHE A 123 -10.40 -11.05 8.65
CA PHE A 123 -9.77 -12.25 9.25
C PHE A 123 -10.08 -12.42 10.75
N ASN A 124 -10.20 -11.32 11.49
CA ASN A 124 -10.66 -11.32 12.87
C ASN A 124 -11.88 -10.38 12.98
N PRO A 125 -13.12 -10.92 12.99
CA PRO A 125 -14.33 -10.11 12.95
C PRO A 125 -14.69 -9.49 14.31
N TYR A 126 -13.85 -9.62 15.34
CA TYR A 126 -14.09 -9.09 16.68
C TYR A 126 -13.41 -7.73 16.86
N TYR A 127 -14.19 -6.72 17.26
CA TYR A 127 -13.74 -5.35 17.42
C TYR A 127 -14.17 -4.80 18.78
N GLU A 128 -13.33 -3.95 19.37
CA GLU A 128 -13.76 -3.13 20.50
C GLU A 128 -14.78 -2.12 20.00
N ALA A 129 -15.80 -1.84 20.82
CA ALA A 129 -16.87 -0.97 20.43
C ALA A 129 -17.32 -0.05 21.56
N ARG A 130 -17.77 1.13 21.18
CA ARG A 130 -18.44 2.09 22.05
C ARG A 130 -19.81 2.39 21.49
N SER A 131 -20.80 2.48 22.36
CA SER A 131 -22.11 2.97 21.95
C SER A 131 -22.07 4.47 21.78
N PHE A 132 -22.92 4.99 20.89
CA PHE A 132 -23.03 6.42 20.68
C PHE A 132 -23.71 7.10 21.88
N ASP A 133 -24.84 6.55 22.35
CA ASP A 133 -25.57 7.05 23.52
C ASP A 133 -25.89 5.96 24.54
N ASP A 134 -26.69 4.95 24.15
CA ASP A 134 -27.27 3.98 25.09
C ASP A 134 -26.38 2.76 25.36
N GLU A 135 -26.57 2.09 26.50
CA GLU A 135 -25.92 0.79 26.70
C GLU A 135 -26.58 -0.30 25.85
N LEU A 136 -25.76 -1.05 25.11
CA LEU A 136 -26.20 -2.11 24.22
C LEU A 136 -25.92 -3.48 24.88
N PRO A 137 -26.96 -4.24 25.26
CA PRO A 137 -26.78 -5.56 25.86
C PRO A 137 -26.21 -6.57 24.87
N GLU A 138 -25.62 -7.64 25.40
CA GLU A 138 -25.12 -8.77 24.60
C GLU A 138 -26.23 -9.33 23.70
N GLY A 139 -25.87 -9.63 22.45
CA GLY A 139 -26.80 -10.14 21.44
C GLY A 139 -27.55 -9.05 20.66
N THR A 140 -27.45 -7.78 21.03
CA THR A 140 -28.03 -6.65 20.26
C THR A 140 -27.41 -6.57 18.87
N GLU A 141 -28.25 -6.29 17.87
CA GLU A 141 -27.81 -6.08 16.49
C GLU A 141 -27.44 -4.61 16.28
N VAL A 142 -26.27 -4.38 15.70
CA VAL A 142 -25.67 -3.05 15.64
C VAL A 142 -25.14 -2.74 14.26
N ILE A 143 -25.03 -1.44 13.98
CA ILE A 143 -24.39 -0.92 12.77
C ILE A 143 -23.24 0.01 13.15
N VAL A 144 -22.15 -0.05 12.38
CA VAL A 144 -21.00 0.84 12.58
C VAL A 144 -21.35 2.24 12.07
N VAL A 145 -21.50 3.18 13.00
CA VAL A 145 -21.77 4.60 12.71
C VAL A 145 -20.47 5.31 12.37
N ASP A 146 -19.41 5.07 13.15
CA ASP A 146 -18.08 5.62 12.90
C ASP A 146 -17.00 4.56 13.14
N PRO A 147 -16.24 4.15 12.11
CA PRO A 147 -15.18 3.17 12.27
C PRO A 147 -13.93 3.73 12.97
N GLY A 148 -13.88 5.04 13.24
CA GLY A 148 -12.78 5.67 13.97
C GLY A 148 -11.43 5.54 13.25
N GLY A 149 -10.35 5.52 14.03
CA GLY A 149 -8.95 5.45 13.55
C GLY A 149 -8.11 4.35 14.20
N GLY A 150 -8.70 3.17 14.44
CA GLY A 150 -8.06 2.05 15.12
C GLY A 150 -8.94 0.80 15.23
N ASN A 151 -8.85 0.07 16.34
CA ASN A 151 -9.64 -1.15 16.61
C ASN A 151 -10.93 -0.89 17.41
N VAL A 152 -11.26 0.37 17.68
CA VAL A 152 -12.44 0.78 18.45
C VAL A 152 -13.45 1.42 17.51
N LEU A 153 -14.61 0.79 17.37
CA LEU A 153 -15.71 1.24 16.53
C LEU A 153 -16.75 1.97 17.37
N THR A 154 -17.38 3.00 16.80
CA THR A 154 -18.61 3.56 17.37
C THR A 154 -19.79 2.89 16.68
N VAL A 155 -20.65 2.27 17.46
CA VAL A 155 -21.78 1.47 16.98
C VAL A 155 -23.09 1.96 17.60
N GLU A 156 -24.19 1.74 16.90
CA GLU A 156 -25.53 2.04 17.39
C GLU A 156 -26.47 0.86 17.10
N SER A 157 -27.53 0.72 17.90
CA SER A 157 -28.58 -0.27 17.67
C SER A 157 -29.27 -0.01 16.33
N VAL A 158 -29.46 -1.08 15.55
CA VAL A 158 -30.20 -0.99 14.26
C VAL A 158 -31.63 -0.46 14.47
N ASP A 159 -32.24 -0.76 15.61
CA ASP A 159 -33.60 -0.30 15.91
C ASP A 159 -33.64 1.21 16.19
N ASN A 160 -32.67 1.75 16.93
CA ASN A 160 -32.57 3.18 17.21
C ASN A 160 -32.36 4.01 15.93
N VAL A 161 -31.51 3.51 15.01
CA VAL A 161 -31.26 4.18 13.73
C VAL A 161 -32.53 4.25 12.88
N LYS A 162 -33.37 3.21 12.87
CA LYS A 162 -34.64 3.22 12.15
C LYS A 162 -35.63 4.22 12.74
N ASP A 163 -35.76 4.23 14.06
CA ASP A 163 -36.67 5.15 14.76
C ASP A 163 -36.30 6.63 14.54
N GLU A 164 -35.01 6.95 14.44
CA GLU A 164 -34.55 8.31 14.11
C GLU A 164 -34.90 8.70 12.66
N ILE A 165 -34.67 7.80 11.71
CA ILE A 165 -35.01 8.02 10.30
C ILE A 165 -36.52 8.25 10.14
N ASP A 166 -37.34 7.39 10.73
CA ASP A 166 -38.81 7.48 10.63
C ASP A 166 -39.31 8.82 11.21
N ARG A 167 -38.76 9.26 12.35
CA ARG A 167 -39.10 10.55 12.96
C ARG A 167 -38.72 11.75 12.10
N GLU A 168 -37.56 11.72 11.42
CA GLU A 168 -37.14 12.82 10.56
C GLU A 168 -37.96 12.87 9.26
N LEU A 169 -38.30 11.71 8.69
CA LEU A 169 -39.20 11.61 7.54
C LEU A 169 -40.59 12.17 7.85
N GLU A 170 -41.13 11.93 9.05
CA GLU A 170 -42.40 12.53 9.50
C GLU A 170 -42.32 14.07 9.58
N ARG A 171 -41.22 14.62 10.10
CA ARG A 171 -41.01 16.07 10.18
C ARG A 171 -40.92 16.72 8.82
N GLU A 172 -40.20 16.10 7.86
CA GLU A 172 -40.13 16.60 6.49
C GLU A 172 -41.50 16.55 5.81
N ALA A 173 -42.25 15.46 5.99
CA ALA A 173 -43.59 15.31 5.43
C ALA A 173 -44.59 16.34 6.00
N GLU A 174 -44.46 16.73 7.26
CA GLU A 174 -45.24 17.80 7.89
C GLU A 174 -44.81 19.19 7.40
N ALA A 175 -43.51 19.43 7.21
CA ALA A 175 -42.98 20.69 6.71
C ALA A 175 -43.35 20.95 5.24
N GLU A 176 -43.48 19.91 4.42
CA GLU A 176 -43.91 20.04 3.02
C GLU A 176 -45.42 20.29 2.87
N GLN A 177 -46.20 20.06 3.94
CA GLN A 177 -47.66 20.28 3.96
C GLN A 177 -48.08 21.63 4.58
N ALA A 178 -47.13 22.45 5.05
CA ALA A 178 -47.37 23.78 5.66
C ALA A 178 -47.03 24.93 4.70
#